data_AF-A0A6A7L5X4-F1
#
_entry.id   AF-A0A6A7L5X4-F1
#
_cell.length_a   1.000
_cell.length_b   1.000
_cell.length_c   1.000
_cell.angle_alpha   90.00
_cell.angle_beta   90.00
_cell.angle_gamma   90.00
#
_symmetry.space_group_name_H-M   'P 1'
#
loop_
_entity.id
_entity.type
_entity.pdbx_description
1 polymer ?
#
loop_
_entity_poly.entity_id
_entity_poly.type
_entity_poly.pdbx_seq_one_letter_code
_entity_poly.pdbx_strand_id
1 'polypeptide(L)' 'MLLASVQTIDACVRAVDLMYSAAGSTGIYKRHRLERLFRDAHVIRQHGFVAESRFETVGQVWMGLAPELGFVAL' A
#
# COMPACT_ATOMS: atom_id res chain seq x y z
N MET A 1 -13.31 -0.90 -8.03
CA MET A 1 -12.91 -1.35 -6.67
C MET A 1 -11.39 -1.38 -6.50
N LEU A 2 -10.62 -1.99 -7.41
CA LEU A 2 -9.15 -2.11 -7.28
C LEU A 2 -8.43 -0.77 -7.03
N LEU A 3 -8.73 0.28 -7.82
CA LEU A 3 -8.13 1.61 -7.63
C LEU A 3 -8.29 2.14 -6.20
N ALA A 4 -9.51 2.05 -5.67
CA ALA A 4 -9.82 2.52 -4.32
C ALA A 4 -9.04 1.74 -3.26
N SER A 5 -8.87 0.42 -3.44
CA SER A 5 -8.10 -0.43 -2.54
C SER A 5 -6.61 -0.02 -2.50
N VAL A 6 -6.00 0.18 -3.67
CA VAL A 6 -4.59 0.58 -3.77
C VAL A 6 -4.36 1.97 -3.18
N GLN A 7 -5.25 2.91 -3.50
CA GLN A 7 -5.22 4.26 -2.93
C GLN A 7 -5.39 4.26 -1.40
N THR A 8 -6.25 3.38 -0.88
CA THR A 8 -6.44 3.23 0.57
C THR A 8 -5.16 2.74 1.23
N ILE A 9 -4.48 1.75 0.65
CA ILE A 9 -3.22 1.25 1.18
C ILE A 9 -2.13 2.31 1.15
N ASP A 10 -2.00 3.07 0.05
CA ASP A 10 -1.03 4.17 -0.02
C ASP A 10 -1.30 5.23 1.06
N ALA A 11 -2.57 5.62 1.25
CA ALA A 11 -2.96 6.55 2.30
C ALA A 11 -2.65 6.02 3.72
N CYS A 12 -2.90 4.73 3.98
CA CYS A 12 -2.58 4.11 5.26
C CYS A 12 -1.06 4.08 5.53
N VAL A 13 -0.25 3.71 4.53
CA VAL A 13 1.22 3.72 4.66
C VAL A 13 1.72 5.13 4.95
N ARG A 14 1.25 6.14 4.20
CA ARG A 14 1.60 7.54 4.45
C ARG A 14 1.25 8.00 5.85
N ALA A 15 0.08 7.60 6.38
CA ALA A 15 -0.30 7.94 7.75
C ALA A 15 0.65 7.33 8.78
N VAL A 16 1.05 6.07 8.58
CA VAL A 16 2.02 5.39 9.46
C VAL A 16 3.41 6.03 9.36
N ASP A 17 3.85 6.43 8.17
CA ASP A 17 5.12 7.13 7.96
C ASP A 17 5.15 8.46 8.69
N LEU A 18 4.08 9.27 8.59
CA LEU A 18 3.94 10.53 9.33
C LEU A 18 4.00 10.31 10.84
N MET A 19 3.32 9.29 11.35
CA MET A 19 3.35 8.93 12.77
C MET A 19 4.74 8.46 13.22
N TYR A 20 5.43 7.67 12.40
CA TYR A 20 6.78 7.20 12.68
C TYR A 20 7.78 8.36 12.71
N SER A 21 7.69 9.31 11.77
CA SER A 21 8.49 10.54 11.78
C SER A 21 8.20 11.39 13.02
N ALA A 22 6.93 11.56 13.40
CA ALA A 22 6.54 12.34 14.58
C ALA A 22 7.04 11.72 15.90
N ALA A 23 7.12 10.39 15.99
CA ALA A 23 7.65 9.70 17.17
C ALA A 23 9.18 9.87 17.33
N GLY A 24 9.88 10.31 16.28
CA GLY A 24 11.33 10.45 16.28
C GLY A 24 12.04 9.14 16.63
N SER A 25 13.16 9.23 17.36
CA SER A 25 13.97 8.06 17.70
C SER A 25 13.23 7.05 18.59
N THR A 26 12.17 7.44 19.30
CA THR A 26 11.42 6.49 20.13
C THR A 26 10.67 5.44 19.33
N GLY A 27 10.33 5.74 18.07
CA GLY A 27 9.66 4.83 17.15
C GLY A 27 10.48 3.59 16.76
N ILE A 28 11.81 3.61 16.93
CA ILE A 28 12.70 2.50 16.52
C ILE A 28 12.68 1.32 17.50
N TYR A 29 12.26 1.54 18.75
CA TYR A 29 12.34 0.51 19.78
C TYR A 29 11.21 -0.51 19.63
N LYS A 30 11.52 -1.80 19.64
CA LYS A 30 10.53 -2.90 19.55
C LYS A 30 9.40 -2.84 20.60
N ARG A 31 9.65 -2.21 21.76
CA ARG A 31 8.63 -1.97 22.79
C ARG A 31 7.59 -0.92 22.38
N HIS A 32 7.93 -0.05 21.43
CA HIS A 32 7.05 0.96 20.89
C HIS A 32 6.19 0.36 19.78
N ARG A 33 4.86 0.46 19.88
CA ARG A 33 3.93 -0.19 18.94
C ARG A 33 4.12 0.26 17.49
N LEU A 34 4.59 1.48 17.27
CA LEU A 34 4.85 2.01 15.91
C LEU A 34 5.92 1.23 15.16
N GLU A 35 6.91 0.64 15.84
CA GLU A 35 7.96 -0.15 15.17
C GLU A 35 7.35 -1.31 14.37
N ARG A 36 6.42 -2.04 15.00
CA ARG A 36 5.70 -3.14 14.35
C ARG A 36 4.73 -2.65 13.30
N LEU A 37 3.94 -1.61 13.60
CA LEU A 37 2.96 -1.08 12.64
C LEU A 37 3.63 -0.53 11.37
N PHE A 38 4.79 0.12 11.50
CA PHE A 38 5.59 0.59 10.38
C PHE A 38 6.01 -0.57 9.47
N ARG A 39 6.64 -1.60 10.04
CA ARG A 39 7.05 -2.78 9.26
C ARG A 39 5.85 -3.48 8.61
N ASP A 40 4.78 -3.71 9.36
CA ASP A 40 3.60 -4.42 8.86
C ASP A 40 2.94 -3.65 7.70
N ALA A 41 2.84 -2.31 7.80
CA ALA A 41 2.32 -1.44 6.74
C ALA A 41 3.18 -1.50 5.46
N HIS A 42 4.51 -1.49 5.61
CA HIS A 42 5.44 -1.58 4.48
C HIS A 42 5.52 -2.98 3.87
N VAL A 43 5.08 -4.03 4.58
CA VAL A 43 4.93 -5.37 4.01
C VAL A 43 3.60 -5.51 3.27
N ILE A 44 2.47 -5.11 3.87
CA ILE A 44 1.16 -5.29 3.24
C ILE A 44 1.02 -4.50 1.94
N ARG A 45 1.69 -3.34 1.82
CA ARG A 45 1.71 -2.55 0.56
C ARG A 45 2.38 -3.26 -0.61
N GLN A 46 3.07 -4.38 -0.37
CA GLN A 46 3.67 -5.21 -1.42
C GLN A 46 2.77 -6.39 -1.81
N HIS A 47 1.61 -6.55 -1.16
CA HIS A 47 0.71 -7.66 -1.45
C HIS A 47 0.21 -7.56 -2.90
N GLY A 48 0.25 -8.68 -3.63
CA GLY A 48 -0.05 -8.73 -5.06
C GLY A 48 -1.44 -8.26 -5.51
N PHE A 49 -2.35 -7.89 -4.59
CA PHE A 49 -3.67 -7.32 -4.91
C PHE A 49 -3.75 -5.81 -4.66
N VAL A 50 -2.84 -5.25 -3.87
CA VAL A 50 -2.88 -3.83 -3.45
C VAL A 50 -1.53 -3.14 -3.59
N ALA A 51 -0.58 -3.80 -4.26
CA ALA A 51 0.71 -3.24 -4.61
C ALA A 51 0.56 -2.01 -5.53
N GLU A 52 1.57 -1.16 -5.53
CA GLU A 52 1.59 0.06 -6.35
C GLU A 52 1.43 -0.24 -7.85
N SER A 53 1.93 -1.38 -8.33
CA SER A 53 1.73 -1.84 -9.72
C SER A 53 0.26 -1.98 -10.14
N ARG A 54 -0.67 -2.02 -9.18
CA ARG A 54 -2.11 -2.10 -9.47
C ARG A 54 -2.69 -0.79 -9.98
N PHE A 55 -2.01 0.35 -9.80
CA PHE A 55 -2.36 1.58 -10.53
C PHE A 55 -2.22 1.37 -12.04
N GLU A 56 -1.16 0.68 -12.49
CA GLU A 56 -0.97 0.33 -13.90
C GLU A 56 -2.05 -0.65 -14.37
N THR A 57 -2.35 -1.69 -13.60
CA THR A 57 -3.42 -2.64 -13.92
C THR A 57 -4.78 -1.93 -14.14
N VAL A 58 -5.12 -0.96 -13.28
CA VAL A 58 -6.33 -0.14 -13.46
C VAL A 58 -6.25 0.70 -14.74
N GLY A 59 -5.10 1.31 -15.00
CA GLY A 59 -4.88 2.10 -16.22
C GLY A 59 -5.04 1.26 -17.50
N GLN A 60 -4.50 0.04 -17.51
CA GLN A 60 -4.66 -0.91 -18.62
C GLN A 60 -6.13 -1.18 -18.92
N VAL A 61 -6.94 -1.48 -17.89
CA VAL A 61 -8.39 -1.69 -18.06
C VAL A 61 -9.06 -0.44 -18.63
N TRP A 62 -8.76 0.75 -18.10
CA TRP A 62 -9.36 2.00 -18.59
C TRP A 62 -8.95 2.39 -20.00
N MET A 63 -7.78 1.97 -20.45
CA MET A 63 -7.27 2.21 -21.80
C MET A 63 -7.62 1.08 -22.79
N GLY A 64 -8.36 0.06 -22.37
CA GLY A 64 -8.71 -1.07 -23.23
C GLY A 64 -7.53 -2.00 -23.56
N LEU A 65 -6.50 -2.02 -22.71
CA LEU A 65 -5.35 -2.92 -22.82
C LEU A 65 -5.58 -4.20 -22.00
N ALA A 66 -4.86 -5.27 -22.34
CA ALA A 66 -4.87 -6.49 -21.53
C ALA A 66 -4.23 -6.23 -20.16
N PRO A 67 -4.95 -6.41 -19.04
CA PRO A 67 -4.39 -6.14 -17.72
C PRO A 67 -3.44 -7.25 -17.28
N GLU A 68 -2.39 -6.87 -16.54
CA GLU A 68 -1.46 -7.83 -15.91
C GLU A 68 -2.19 -8.86 -15.05
N LEU A 69 -3.18 -8.43 -14.28
CA LEU A 69 -4.11 -9.32 -13.57
C LEU A 69 -5.36 -9.54 -14.42
N GLY A 70 -5.32 -10.57 -15.25
CA GLY A 70 -6.41 -10.90 -16.20
C GLY A 70 -7.80 -11.03 -15.57
N PHE A 71 -7.92 -11.48 -14.32
CA PHE A 71 -9.23 -11.62 -13.65
C PHE A 71 -9.89 -10.28 -13.29
N VAL A 72 -9.18 -9.16 -13.37
CA VAL A 72 -9.73 -7.81 -13.09
C VAL A 72 -10.52 -7.26 -14.28
N ALA A 73 -10.36 -7.85 -15.48
CA ALA A 73 -11.12 -7.50 -16.68
C ALA A 73 -12.34 -8.40 -16.95
N LEU A 74 -12.60 -9.40 -16.09
CA LEU A 74 -13.81 -10.24 -16.13
C LEU A 74 -14.95 -9.56 -15.35
#